data_AF-A0A7C5WZX0-F1
#
_entry.id   AF-A0A7C5WZX0-F1
#
_cell.length_a   1.000
_cell.length_b   1.000
_cell.length_c   1.000
_cell.angle_alpha   90.00
_cell.angle_beta   90.00
_cell.angle_gamma   90.00
#
_symmetry.space_group_name_H-M   'P 1'
#
loop_
_entity.id
_entity.type
_entity.pdbx_description
1 polymer ?
#
loop_
_entity_poly.entity_id
_entity_poly.type
_entity_poly.pdbx_seq_one_letter_code
_entity_poly.pdbx_strand_id
1 'polypeptide(L)'
;MVKMYELAKTKEAEALPLTTPSLDEVLEEYVQHLVNIGRSIKLVYAISKYDGILALKDFMSTFADNKLSIKIDKDRAEDFILALLTKDLENFVVRVAALSTANSALEAILTKYMVSNELNNIVKNISGMDINKLRVNIEGKVRASAIAKYVIVSCDAVLK
;
A
#
# COMPACT_ATOMS: atom_id res chain seq x y z
N MET A 1 -44.18 -58.23 0.96
CA MET A 1 -42.81 -57.92 1.44
C MET A 1 -41.94 -57.80 0.20
N VAL A 2 -41.45 -56.60 -0.10
CA VAL A 2 -40.23 -56.21 -0.86
C VAL A 2 -40.35 -54.69 -1.00
N LYS A 3 -39.56 -53.96 -0.21
CA LYS A 3 -39.42 -52.49 -0.29
C LYS A 3 -38.60 -52.18 -1.53
N MET A 4 -39.16 -51.43 -2.48
CA MET A 4 -38.36 -50.76 -3.50
C MET A 4 -37.69 -49.55 -2.85
N TYR A 5 -36.39 -49.64 -2.62
CA TYR A 5 -35.55 -48.49 -2.31
C TYR A 5 -35.22 -47.80 -3.63
N GLU A 6 -35.80 -46.61 -3.87
CA GLU A 6 -35.25 -45.68 -4.84
C GLU A 6 -33.87 -45.23 -4.33
N LEU A 7 -32.82 -45.62 -5.07
CA LEU A 7 -31.51 -45.00 -4.92
C LEU A 7 -31.63 -43.52 -5.31
N ALA A 8 -31.74 -42.66 -4.29
CA ALA A 8 -31.43 -41.26 -4.45
C ALA A 8 -29.96 -41.16 -4.90
N LYS A 9 -29.73 -40.89 -6.18
CA LYS A 9 -28.42 -40.47 -6.68
C LYS A 9 -28.08 -39.16 -5.98
N THR A 10 -27.25 -39.23 -4.96
CA THR A 10 -26.50 -38.08 -4.47
C THR A 10 -25.71 -37.56 -5.67
N LYS A 11 -26.10 -36.40 -6.21
CA LYS A 11 -25.18 -35.59 -7.00
C LYS A 11 -24.05 -35.21 -6.04
N GLU A 12 -22.93 -35.92 -6.11
CA GLU A 12 -21.69 -35.40 -5.56
C GLU A 12 -21.52 -34.01 -6.19
N ALA A 13 -21.52 -32.99 -5.33
CA ALA A 13 -21.09 -31.68 -5.76
C ALA A 13 -19.65 -31.89 -6.21
N GLU A 14 -19.41 -31.86 -7.53
CA GLU A 14 -18.07 -31.81 -8.07
C GLU A 14 -17.42 -30.60 -7.40
N ALA A 15 -16.51 -30.87 -6.46
CA ALA A 15 -15.68 -29.84 -5.89
C ALA A 15 -14.97 -29.20 -7.08
N LEU A 16 -15.33 -27.96 -7.39
CA LEU A 16 -14.63 -27.16 -8.38
C LEU A 16 -13.13 -27.33 -8.06
N PRO A 17 -12.30 -27.72 -9.03
CA PRO A 17 -10.88 -27.86 -8.76
C PRO A 17 -10.40 -26.55 -8.17
N LEU A 18 -9.74 -26.60 -7.01
CA LEU A 18 -8.97 -25.48 -6.49
C LEU A 18 -7.82 -25.26 -7.47
N THR A 19 -8.11 -24.59 -8.59
CA THR A 19 -7.09 -24.15 -9.53
C THR A 19 -6.23 -23.16 -8.79
N THR A 20 -4.96 -23.52 -8.56
CA THR A 20 -3.99 -22.60 -7.98
C THR A 20 -3.98 -21.34 -8.85
N PRO A 21 -4.25 -20.15 -8.29
CA PRO A 21 -4.25 -18.93 -9.07
C PRO A 21 -2.88 -18.72 -9.71
N SER A 22 -2.88 -18.19 -10.93
CA SER A 22 -1.67 -17.77 -11.61
C SER A 22 -0.96 -16.68 -10.81
N LEU A 23 0.35 -16.54 -11.01
CA LEU A 23 1.12 -15.48 -10.34
C LEU A 23 0.53 -14.10 -10.63
N ASP A 24 0.07 -13.86 -11.86
CA ASP A 24 -0.52 -12.58 -12.26
C ASP A 24 -1.82 -12.27 -11.52
N GLU A 25 -2.69 -13.27 -11.32
CA GLU A 25 -3.92 -13.12 -10.53
C GLU A 25 -3.60 -12.79 -9.06
N VAL A 26 -2.64 -13.48 -8.46
CA VAL A 26 -2.20 -13.22 -7.07
C VAL A 26 -1.62 -11.81 -6.95
N LEU A 27 -0.83 -11.37 -7.93
CA LEU A 27 -0.25 -10.03 -7.96
C LEU A 27 -1.33 -8.95 -8.13
N GLU A 28 -2.34 -9.18 -8.96
CA GLU A 28 -3.45 -8.25 -9.13
C GLU A 28 -4.28 -8.12 -7.84
N GLU A 29 -4.60 -9.24 -7.18
CA GLU A 29 -5.28 -9.24 -5.89
C GLU A 29 -4.46 -8.51 -4.82
N TYR A 30 -3.15 -8.74 -4.76
CA TYR A 30 -2.24 -8.05 -3.85
C TYR A 30 -2.26 -6.53 -4.07
N VAL A 31 -2.20 -6.08 -5.32
CA VAL A 31 -2.25 -4.65 -5.65
C VAL A 31 -3.61 -4.06 -5.30
N GLN A 32 -4.70 -4.77 -5.59
CA GLN A 32 -6.04 -4.30 -5.27
C GLN A 32 -6.23 -4.19 -3.75
N HIS A 33 -5.65 -5.11 -2.98
CA HIS A 33 -5.61 -5.02 -1.52
C HIS A 33 -4.89 -3.76 -1.04
N LEU A 34 -3.71 -3.46 -1.59
CA LEU A 34 -2.97 -2.22 -1.26
C LEU A 34 -3.73 -0.95 -1.63
N VAL A 35 -4.38 -0.91 -2.79
CA VAL A 35 -5.27 0.19 -3.19
C VAL A 35 -6.39 0.39 -2.16
N ASN A 36 -7.01 -0.70 -1.73
CA ASN A 36 -8.08 -0.67 -0.75
C ASN A 36 -7.58 -0.17 0.62
N ILE A 37 -6.38 -0.56 1.05
CA ILE A 37 -5.76 -0.02 2.28
C ILE A 37 -5.64 1.51 2.19
N GLY A 38 -5.08 2.04 1.10
CA GLY A 38 -4.96 3.49 0.92
C GLY A 38 -6.31 4.21 0.99
N ARG A 39 -7.34 3.66 0.34
CA ARG A 39 -8.71 4.19 0.41
C ARG A 39 -9.29 4.13 1.82
N SER A 40 -9.10 3.02 2.53
CA SER A 40 -9.56 2.86 3.91
C SER A 40 -8.91 3.87 4.85
N ILE A 41 -7.60 4.12 4.72
CA ILE A 41 -6.90 5.13 5.52
C ILE A 41 -7.50 6.53 5.28
N LYS A 42 -7.76 6.90 4.02
CA LYS A 42 -8.42 8.17 3.68
C LYS A 42 -9.82 8.28 4.29
N LEU A 43 -10.60 7.20 4.25
CA LEU A 43 -11.93 7.16 4.84
C LEU A 43 -11.86 7.34 6.36
N VAL A 44 -10.95 6.63 7.03
CA VAL A 44 -10.72 6.78 8.48
C VAL A 44 -10.32 8.23 8.79
N TYR A 45 -9.44 8.85 8.01
CA TYR A 45 -9.05 10.26 8.18
C TYR A 45 -10.24 11.23 8.05
N ALA A 46 -11.14 10.98 7.10
CA ALA A 46 -12.35 11.79 6.93
C ALA A 46 -13.32 11.69 8.12
N ILE A 47 -13.34 10.54 8.81
CA ILE A 47 -14.16 10.30 10.00
C ILE A 47 -13.48 10.85 11.26
N SER A 48 -12.19 10.55 11.42
CA SER A 48 -11.35 10.91 12.56
C SER A 48 -9.95 11.21 12.06
N LYS A 49 -9.57 12.50 12.08
CA LYS A 49 -8.26 12.95 11.62
C LYS A 49 -7.12 12.23 12.34
N TYR A 50 -7.23 12.12 13.67
CA TYR A 50 -6.22 11.46 14.50
C TYR A 50 -6.05 9.99 14.10
N ASP A 51 -7.15 9.23 13.99
CA ASP A 51 -7.08 7.80 13.66
C ASP A 51 -6.60 7.55 12.23
N GLY A 52 -6.93 8.44 11.29
CA GLY A 52 -6.44 8.33 9.92
C GLY A 52 -4.93 8.54 9.81
N ILE A 53 -4.39 9.52 10.56
CA ILE A 53 -2.95 9.76 10.63
C ILE A 53 -2.24 8.58 11.33
N LEU A 54 -2.85 8.03 12.38
CA LEU A 54 -2.32 6.85 13.08
C LEU A 54 -2.32 5.61 12.16
N ALA A 55 -3.40 5.36 11.43
CA ALA A 55 -3.47 4.25 10.47
C ALA A 55 -2.43 4.37 9.35
N LEU A 56 -2.19 5.59 8.84
CA LEU A 56 -1.12 5.85 7.89
C LEU A 56 0.26 5.53 8.47
N LYS A 57 0.53 5.99 9.70
CA LYS A 57 1.78 5.74 10.42
C LYS A 57 2.03 4.24 10.58
N ASP A 58 1.03 3.51 11.09
CA ASP A 58 1.14 2.09 11.37
C ASP A 58 1.36 1.29 10.10
N PHE A 59 0.62 1.61 9.03
CA PHE A 59 0.83 0.94 7.75
C PHE A 59 2.24 1.21 7.18
N MET A 60 2.73 2.45 7.23
CA MET A 60 4.06 2.79 6.73
C MET A 60 5.20 2.18 7.57
N SER A 61 4.94 1.87 8.85
CA SER A 61 5.91 1.19 9.72
C SER A 61 6.33 -0.19 9.21
N THR A 62 5.48 -0.83 8.40
CA THR A 62 5.79 -2.14 7.79
C THR A 62 6.93 -2.08 6.76
N PHE A 63 7.24 -0.88 6.22
CA PHE A 63 8.24 -0.69 5.17
C PHE A 63 9.48 0.08 5.62
N ALA A 64 9.38 0.80 6.74
CA ALA A 64 10.44 1.69 7.19
C ALA A 64 11.55 0.97 7.96
N ASP A 65 12.80 1.28 7.64
CA ASP A 65 13.95 0.91 8.48
C ASP A 65 14.07 1.93 9.62
N ASN A 66 14.05 1.42 10.85
CA ASN A 66 14.12 2.22 12.07
C ASN A 66 15.49 2.88 12.31
N LYS A 67 16.52 2.53 11.54
CA LYS A 67 17.88 3.08 11.70
C LYS A 67 18.06 4.49 11.13
N LEU A 68 17.13 4.98 10.31
CA LEU A 68 17.21 6.32 9.73
C LEU A 68 16.75 7.39 10.74
N SER A 69 17.67 8.28 11.12
CA SER A 69 17.35 9.48 11.88
C SER A 69 16.99 10.61 10.92
N ILE A 70 15.71 11.01 10.94
CA ILE A 70 15.17 12.06 10.09
C ILE A 70 14.63 13.17 10.99
N LYS A 71 14.95 14.42 10.66
CA LYS A 71 14.31 15.60 11.24
C LYS A 71 13.44 16.26 10.18
N ILE A 72 12.21 16.59 10.55
CA ILE A 72 11.30 17.37 9.74
C ILE A 72 10.71 18.50 10.60
N ASP A 73 10.50 19.64 9.97
CA ASP A 73 9.78 20.76 10.56
C ASP A 73 8.27 20.44 10.68
N LYS A 74 7.59 20.97 11.69
CA LYS A 74 6.18 20.63 11.97
C LYS A 74 5.26 21.12 10.85
N ASP A 75 5.42 22.35 10.37
CA ASP A 75 4.56 22.91 9.33
C ASP A 75 4.71 22.11 8.03
N ARG A 76 5.97 21.75 7.69
CA ARG A 76 6.25 20.88 6.54
C ARG A 76 5.69 19.47 6.70
N ALA A 77 5.63 18.95 7.93
CA ALA A 77 5.03 17.66 8.22
C ALA A 77 3.51 17.69 8.07
N GLU A 78 2.85 18.75 8.56
CA GLU A 78 1.41 18.95 8.43
C GLU A 78 0.99 19.01 6.96
N ASP A 79 1.66 19.83 6.16
CA ASP A 79 1.42 19.93 4.71
C ASP A 79 1.58 18.58 4.00
N PHE A 80 2.59 17.81 4.40
CA PHE A 80 2.86 16.50 3.80
C PHE A 80 1.76 15.48 4.10
N ILE A 81 1.41 15.35 5.37
CA ILE A 81 0.39 14.40 5.82
C ILE A 81 -0.97 14.78 5.25
N LEU A 82 -1.29 16.07 5.22
CA LEU A 82 -2.50 16.56 4.56
C LEU A 82 -2.52 16.18 3.08
N ALA A 83 -1.43 16.41 2.35
CA ALA A 83 -1.35 16.07 0.94
C ALA A 83 -1.48 14.56 0.69
N LEU A 84 -0.82 13.72 1.50
CA LEU A 84 -0.96 12.27 1.42
C LEU A 84 -2.40 11.83 1.63
N LEU A 85 -3.06 12.29 2.69
CA LEU A 85 -4.38 11.83 3.10
C LEU A 85 -5.53 12.38 2.24
N THR A 86 -5.30 13.44 1.47
CA THR A 86 -6.35 14.06 0.63
C THR A 86 -6.21 13.74 -0.85
N LYS A 87 -5.02 13.32 -1.31
CA LYS A 87 -4.73 13.05 -2.74
C LYS A 87 -4.73 11.56 -3.03
N ASP A 88 -3.86 11.10 -3.91
CA ASP A 88 -3.80 9.73 -4.42
C ASP A 88 -2.96 8.81 -3.52
N LEU A 89 -3.35 8.72 -2.25
CA LEU A 89 -2.74 7.84 -1.25
C LEU A 89 -2.66 6.39 -1.72
N GLU A 90 -3.70 5.91 -2.39
CA GLU A 90 -3.77 4.55 -2.94
C GLU A 90 -2.58 4.26 -3.86
N ASN A 91 -2.22 5.19 -4.73
CA ASN A 91 -1.10 5.02 -5.65
C ASN A 91 0.22 5.12 -4.87
N PHE A 92 0.32 6.05 -3.93
CA PHE A 92 1.50 6.17 -3.08
C PHE A 92 1.79 4.88 -2.29
N VAL A 93 0.76 4.31 -1.65
CA VAL A 93 0.82 3.04 -0.90
C VAL A 93 1.28 1.90 -1.80
N VAL A 94 0.66 1.74 -2.98
CA VAL A 94 1.03 0.71 -3.94
C VAL A 94 2.49 0.83 -4.35
N ARG A 95 2.96 2.05 -4.63
CA ARG A 95 4.37 2.28 -5.02
C ARG A 95 5.34 1.93 -3.91
N VAL A 96 5.12 2.42 -2.69
CA VAL A 96 6.00 2.13 -1.55
C VAL A 96 6.08 0.62 -1.33
N ALA A 97 4.93 -0.06 -1.31
CA ALA A 97 4.86 -1.50 -1.12
C ALA A 97 5.57 -2.26 -2.25
N ALA A 98 5.29 -1.95 -3.51
CA ALA A 98 5.93 -2.59 -4.66
C ALA A 98 7.46 -2.42 -4.65
N LEU A 99 7.94 -1.19 -4.43
CA LEU A 99 9.36 -0.87 -4.33
C LEU A 99 10.05 -1.61 -3.17
N SER A 100 9.36 -1.80 -2.04
CA SER A 100 9.92 -2.46 -0.85
C SER A 100 10.29 -3.93 -1.07
N THR A 101 9.72 -4.58 -2.09
CA THR A 101 9.95 -6.00 -2.37
C THR A 101 11.26 -6.24 -3.13
N ALA A 102 11.72 -5.27 -3.94
CA ALA A 102 12.74 -5.47 -4.97
C ALA A 102 12.45 -6.66 -5.92
N ASN A 103 11.17 -6.98 -6.16
CA ASN A 103 10.72 -8.02 -7.09
C ASN A 103 10.33 -7.42 -8.47
N SER A 104 11.07 -7.74 -9.51
CA SER A 104 10.83 -7.25 -10.88
C SER A 104 9.46 -7.62 -11.46
N ALA A 105 8.77 -8.63 -10.93
CA ALA A 105 7.39 -8.94 -11.31
C ALA A 105 6.42 -7.78 -11.03
N LEU A 106 6.78 -6.87 -10.10
CA LEU A 106 5.97 -5.70 -9.76
C LEU A 106 6.30 -4.45 -10.59
N GLU A 107 7.18 -4.54 -11.59
CA GLU A 107 7.62 -3.35 -12.34
C GLU A 107 6.48 -2.73 -13.16
N ALA A 108 5.62 -3.56 -13.77
CA ALA A 108 4.42 -3.10 -14.49
C ALA A 108 3.44 -2.35 -13.58
N ILE A 109 3.39 -2.69 -12.28
CA ILE A 109 2.56 -2.01 -11.30
C ILE A 109 3.05 -0.58 -11.08
N LEU A 110 4.36 -0.34 -11.08
CA LEU A 110 4.90 1.03 -10.95
C LEU A 110 4.49 1.93 -12.13
N THR A 111 4.30 1.39 -13.33
CA THR A 111 3.81 2.20 -14.45
C THR A 111 2.30 2.48 -14.36
N LYS A 112 1.51 1.57 -13.81
CA LYS A 112 0.04 1.69 -13.68
C LYS A 112 -0.38 2.59 -12.52
N TYR A 113 0.39 2.59 -11.43
CA TYR A 113 0.09 3.33 -10.19
C TYR A 113 1.11 4.46 -9.99
N MET A 114 1.11 5.42 -10.91
CA MET A 114 1.88 6.66 -10.72
C MET A 114 1.19 7.55 -9.71
N VAL A 115 1.98 8.19 -8.84
CA VAL A 115 1.43 9.29 -8.04
C VAL A 115 1.31 10.55 -8.88
N SER A 116 0.35 11.40 -8.55
CA SER A 116 0.11 12.69 -9.17
C SER A 116 1.38 13.54 -9.11
N ASN A 117 1.60 14.40 -10.12
CA ASN A 117 2.76 15.29 -10.16
C ASN A 117 2.86 16.13 -8.89
N GLU A 118 1.71 16.55 -8.36
CA GLU A 118 1.63 17.36 -7.16
C GLU A 118 2.11 16.59 -5.92
N LEU A 119 1.57 15.38 -5.67
CA LEU A 119 2.02 14.57 -4.54
C LEU A 119 3.48 14.16 -4.68
N ASN A 120 3.90 13.78 -5.89
CA ASN A 120 5.30 13.44 -6.19
C ASN A 120 6.26 14.60 -5.89
N ASN A 121 5.87 15.83 -6.22
CA ASN A 121 6.67 17.02 -5.91
C ASN A 121 6.78 17.26 -4.40
N ILE A 122 5.69 17.05 -3.64
CA ILE A 122 5.71 17.17 -2.19
C ILE A 122 6.63 16.11 -1.55
N VAL A 123 6.49 14.85 -1.98
CA VAL A 123 7.38 13.74 -1.56
C VAL A 123 8.84 14.09 -1.86
N LYS A 124 9.11 14.60 -3.06
CA LYS A 124 10.46 15.01 -3.48
C LYS A 124 11.00 16.17 -2.65
N ASN A 125 10.18 17.16 -2.31
CA ASN A 125 10.60 18.31 -1.50
C ASN A 125 11.00 17.90 -0.08
N ILE A 126 10.41 16.84 0.47
CA ILE A 126 10.68 16.36 1.82
C ILE A 126 11.81 15.34 1.85
N SER A 127 11.77 14.39 0.92
CA SER A 127 12.66 13.23 0.94
C SER A 127 13.84 13.34 -0.04
N GLY A 128 13.83 14.34 -0.93
CA GLY A 128 14.79 14.45 -2.03
C GLY A 128 14.55 13.45 -3.17
N MET A 129 13.48 12.65 -3.12
CA MET A 129 13.25 11.53 -4.02
C MET A 129 11.98 11.68 -4.86
N ASP A 130 12.13 11.43 -6.15
CA ASP A 130 11.03 11.32 -7.12
C ASP A 130 10.53 9.87 -7.12
N ILE A 131 9.48 9.59 -6.33
CA ILE A 131 8.97 8.22 -6.16
C ILE A 131 8.49 7.62 -7.49
N ASN A 132 8.03 8.47 -8.43
CA ASN A 132 7.61 8.04 -9.76
C ASN A 132 8.77 7.53 -10.64
N LYS A 133 10.00 7.94 -10.35
CA LYS A 133 11.21 7.52 -11.10
C LYS A 133 11.97 6.35 -10.48
N LEU A 134 11.54 5.88 -9.31
CA LEU A 134 12.15 4.72 -8.66
C LEU A 134 11.80 3.43 -9.41
N ARG A 135 12.72 2.46 -9.38
CA ARG A 135 12.59 1.14 -10.01
C ARG A 135 12.56 0.05 -8.95
N VAL A 136 12.03 -1.12 -9.31
CA VAL A 136 11.96 -2.25 -8.37
C VAL A 136 13.30 -2.99 -8.30
N ASN A 137 14.24 -2.41 -7.57
CA ASN A 137 15.56 -2.98 -7.30
C ASN A 137 16.01 -2.67 -5.86
N ILE A 138 17.22 -3.07 -5.48
CA ILE A 138 17.75 -2.86 -4.12
C ILE A 138 17.78 -1.36 -3.77
N GLU A 139 18.18 -0.49 -4.69
CA GLU A 139 18.21 0.95 -4.47
C GLU A 139 16.81 1.52 -4.26
N GLY A 140 15.84 1.13 -5.09
CA GLY A 140 14.45 1.50 -4.97
C GLY A 140 13.83 1.06 -3.65
N LYS A 141 14.17 -0.14 -3.18
CA LYS A 141 13.76 -0.65 -1.85
C LYS A 141 14.28 0.22 -0.72
N VAL A 142 15.58 0.56 -0.73
CA VAL A 142 16.18 1.43 0.29
C VAL A 142 15.53 2.81 0.28
N ARG A 143 15.32 3.38 -0.90
CA ARG A 143 14.66 4.69 -1.06
C ARG A 143 13.20 4.67 -0.63
N ALA A 144 12.45 3.61 -0.93
CA ALA A 144 11.07 3.45 -0.47
C ALA A 144 10.99 3.33 1.05
N SER A 145 11.93 2.62 1.67
CA SER A 145 12.04 2.53 3.12
C SER A 145 12.31 3.89 3.77
N ALA A 146 13.19 4.70 3.17
CA ALA A 146 13.42 6.07 3.61
C ALA A 146 12.18 6.96 3.44
N ILE A 147 11.47 6.87 2.31
CA ILE A 147 10.20 7.57 2.10
C ILE A 147 9.17 7.18 3.17
N ALA A 148 9.00 5.90 3.46
CA ALA A 148 8.10 5.42 4.51
C ALA A 148 8.51 6.00 5.89
N LYS A 149 9.80 6.09 6.17
CA LYS A 149 10.30 6.73 7.40
C LYS A 149 9.97 8.23 7.47
N TYR A 150 10.08 8.97 6.37
CA TYR A 150 9.62 10.36 6.31
C TYR A 150 8.15 10.48 6.66
N VAL A 151 7.28 9.59 6.14
CA VAL A 151 5.85 9.59 6.48
C VAL A 151 5.64 9.36 7.98
N ILE A 152 6.30 8.36 8.57
CA ILE A 152 6.17 8.06 10.01
C ILE A 152 6.58 9.24 10.87
N VAL A 153 7.75 9.83 10.60
CA VAL A 153 8.26 10.98 11.37
C VAL A 153 7.35 12.19 11.21
N SER A 154 6.77 12.40 10.03
CA SER A 154 5.78 13.44 9.81
C SER A 154 4.49 13.16 10.60
N CYS A 155 3.97 11.94 10.60
CA CYS A 155 2.83 11.57 11.44
C CYS A 155 3.13 11.84 12.92
N ASP A 156 4.32 11.46 13.41
CA ASP A 156 4.75 11.71 14.80
C ASP A 156 4.85 13.20 15.13
N ALA A 157 5.17 14.06 14.16
CA ALA A 157 5.19 15.51 14.36
C ALA A 157 3.79 16.11 14.44
N VAL A 158 2.84 15.58 13.65
CA VAL A 158 1.44 16.05 13.60
C VAL A 158 0.62 15.55 14.80
N LEU A 159 0.90 14.33 15.27
CA LEU A 159 0.19 13.72 16.41
C LEU A 159 0.63 14.26 17.79
N LYS A 160 1.66 15.12 17.84
CA LYS A 160 2.17 15.80 19.05
C LYS A 160 1.50 17.15 19.28
#